data_AF-A0A1M7BHU1-F1
#
_entry.id   AF-A0A1M7BHU1-F1
#
_cell.length_a   1.000
_cell.length_b   1.000
_cell.length_c   1.000
_cell.angle_alpha   90.00
_cell.angle_beta   90.00
_cell.angle_gamma   90.00
#
_symmetry.space_group_name_H-M   'P 1'
#
loop_
_entity.id
_entity.type
_entity.pdbx_description
1 polymer ?
#
loop_
_entity_poly.entity_id
_entity_poly.type
_entity_poly.pdbx_seq_one_letter_code
_entity_poly.pdbx_strand_id
1 'polypeptide(L)'
;MENYCNKYLLNLLQNKPVESIESKIKKSISRKKRGELLFPDDFRGLGSSEAVRLALHRLEKEGYVQRVAQGIYARPKKSKYAGEVLPTAEEIAMAIAKRDKIRLVPTGAYALSALGLSTQVPMKLVFLTDGAPREIKLGKRSIKLKKTTPKNLSAKGGISRLVIQALREIGKDRLTEEEEAKIMALLKKEDQKDLLHDIELAPVWIQKIMEKSLDNG
;
A
#
# COMPACT_ATOMS: atom_id res chain seq x y z
N MET A 1 -40.32 -37.95 -34.43
CA MET A 1 -39.91 -37.45 -33.09
C MET A 1 -38.39 -37.39 -32.90
N GLU A 2 -37.59 -38.26 -33.54
CA GLU A 2 -36.11 -38.26 -33.46
C GLU A 2 -35.42 -36.94 -33.89
N ASN A 3 -35.93 -36.27 -34.93
CA ASN A 3 -35.33 -35.04 -35.45
C ASN A 3 -35.41 -33.83 -34.49
N TYR A 4 -36.38 -33.81 -33.56
CA TYR A 4 -36.49 -32.75 -32.57
C TYR A 4 -35.48 -32.94 -31.43
N CYS A 5 -35.32 -34.18 -30.95
CA CYS A 5 -34.38 -34.50 -29.86
C CYS A 5 -32.93 -34.21 -30.28
N ASN A 6 -32.59 -34.54 -31.53
CA ASN A 6 -31.25 -34.32 -32.08
C ASN A 6 -30.93 -32.82 -32.26
N LYS A 7 -31.92 -32.01 -32.66
CA LYS A 7 -31.79 -30.55 -32.78
C LYS A 7 -31.62 -29.86 -31.42
N TYR A 8 -32.30 -30.35 -30.38
CA TYR A 8 -32.12 -29.88 -28.99
C TYR A 8 -30.74 -30.22 -28.41
N LEU A 9 -30.25 -31.45 -28.64
CA LEU A 9 -28.92 -31.89 -28.22
C LEU A 9 -27.80 -31.09 -28.92
N LEU A 10 -27.93 -30.82 -30.23
CA LEU A 10 -27.02 -29.96 -30.97
C LEU A 10 -26.99 -28.52 -30.41
N ASN A 11 -28.15 -27.97 -30.04
CA ASN A 11 -28.24 -26.62 -29.44
C ASN A 11 -27.61 -26.56 -28.03
N LEU A 12 -27.72 -27.64 -27.24
CA LEU A 12 -27.07 -27.77 -25.93
C LEU A 12 -25.55 -27.93 -26.03
N LEU A 13 -25.06 -28.61 -27.08
CA LEU A 13 -23.62 -28.79 -27.32
C LEU A 13 -22.96 -27.54 -27.95
N GLN A 14 -23.73 -26.74 -28.69
CA GLN A 14 -23.27 -25.50 -29.32
C GLN A 14 -23.32 -24.28 -28.39
N ASN A 15 -24.17 -24.29 -27.35
CA ASN A 15 -24.23 -23.23 -26.33
C ASN A 15 -23.48 -23.64 -25.06
N LYS A 16 -22.14 -23.55 -25.06
CA LYS A 16 -21.41 -23.41 -23.80
C LYS A 16 -21.98 -22.17 -23.09
N PRO A 17 -22.41 -22.26 -21.81
CA PRO A 17 -22.90 -21.09 -21.11
C PRO A 17 -21.82 -20.01 -21.17
N VAL A 18 -22.17 -18.86 -21.76
CA VAL A 18 -21.26 -17.71 -21.83
C VAL A 18 -20.94 -17.34 -20.39
N GLU A 19 -19.70 -17.59 -19.99
CA GLU A 19 -19.31 -17.39 -18.61
C GLU A 19 -19.48 -15.92 -18.24
N SER A 20 -20.27 -15.66 -17.20
CA SER A 20 -20.51 -14.29 -16.73
C SER A 20 -19.22 -13.62 -16.29
N ILE A 21 -19.17 -12.29 -16.42
CA ILE A 21 -18.03 -11.48 -15.96
C ILE A 21 -17.73 -11.76 -14.49
N GLU A 22 -18.79 -11.90 -13.69
CA GLU A 22 -18.70 -12.24 -12.27
C GLU A 22 -18.03 -13.60 -12.04
N SER A 23 -18.41 -14.65 -12.79
CA SER A 23 -17.78 -15.97 -12.70
C SER A 23 -16.30 -15.93 -13.08
N LYS A 24 -15.95 -15.20 -14.15
CA LYS A 24 -14.55 -14.99 -14.56
C LYS A 24 -13.73 -14.30 -13.47
N ILE A 25 -14.28 -13.24 -12.87
CA ILE A 25 -13.64 -12.51 -11.76
C ILE A 25 -13.48 -13.42 -10.54
N LYS A 26 -14.52 -14.18 -10.17
CA LYS A 26 -14.50 -15.12 -9.05
C LYS A 26 -13.40 -16.19 -9.22
N LYS A 27 -13.25 -16.74 -10.43
CA LYS A 27 -12.15 -17.67 -10.79
C LYS A 27 -10.77 -17.02 -10.74
N SER A 28 -10.64 -15.75 -11.15
CA SER A 28 -9.37 -15.01 -11.04
C SER A 28 -8.97 -14.81 -9.58
N ILE A 29 -9.92 -14.38 -8.74
CA ILE A 29 -9.71 -14.16 -7.29
C ILE A 29 -9.37 -15.46 -6.55
N SER A 30 -9.97 -16.59 -6.93
CA SER A 30 -9.74 -17.86 -6.23
C SER A 30 -8.29 -18.33 -6.29
N ARG A 31 -7.55 -17.94 -7.36
CA ARG A 31 -6.14 -18.24 -7.59
C ARG A 31 -5.17 -17.31 -6.83
N LYS A 32 -5.65 -16.15 -6.35
CA LYS A 32 -4.87 -15.18 -5.58
C LYS A 32 -4.71 -15.61 -4.12
N LYS A 33 -3.75 -15.09 -3.37
CA LYS A 33 -3.62 -15.48 -1.94
C LYS A 33 -4.74 -14.84 -1.11
N ARG A 34 -5.12 -15.48 0.01
CA ARG A 34 -6.00 -14.83 0.99
C ARG A 34 -5.25 -13.65 1.62
N GLY A 35 -5.96 -12.54 1.85
CA GLY A 35 -5.39 -11.26 2.27
C GLY A 35 -4.85 -10.41 1.11
N GLU A 36 -4.78 -10.95 -0.11
CA GLU A 36 -4.33 -10.17 -1.27
C GLU A 36 -5.33 -9.06 -1.61
N LEU A 37 -4.80 -7.88 -1.87
CA LEU A 37 -5.57 -6.72 -2.32
C LEU A 37 -5.90 -6.85 -3.81
N LEU A 38 -7.09 -6.39 -4.17
CA LEU A 38 -7.69 -6.49 -5.48
C LEU A 38 -8.14 -5.11 -5.93
N PHE A 39 -7.81 -4.79 -7.17
CA PHE A 39 -8.23 -3.56 -7.83
C PHE A 39 -9.09 -3.90 -9.04
N PRO A 40 -10.05 -3.04 -9.44
CA PRO A 40 -10.79 -3.22 -10.69
C PRO A 40 -9.87 -3.42 -11.90
N ASP A 41 -8.71 -2.77 -11.89
CA ASP A 41 -7.68 -2.88 -12.94
C ASP A 41 -7.06 -4.28 -13.08
N ASP A 42 -7.10 -5.11 -12.03
CA ASP A 42 -6.61 -6.49 -12.08
C ASP A 42 -7.47 -7.38 -13.00
N PHE A 43 -8.67 -6.91 -13.36
CA PHE A 43 -9.67 -7.63 -14.15
C PHE A 43 -9.89 -6.99 -15.53
N ARG A 44 -8.95 -6.14 -15.97
CA ARG A 44 -8.97 -5.57 -17.33
C ARG A 44 -9.05 -6.70 -18.37
N GLY A 45 -9.88 -6.48 -19.39
CA GLY A 45 -10.12 -7.47 -20.45
C GLY A 45 -11.16 -8.54 -20.12
N LEU A 46 -11.67 -8.62 -18.89
CA LEU A 46 -12.78 -9.53 -18.55
C LEU A 46 -14.17 -8.95 -18.90
N GLY A 47 -14.26 -7.63 -19.09
CA GLY A 47 -15.48 -6.89 -19.42
C GLY A 47 -15.27 -5.37 -19.39
N SER A 48 -16.35 -4.59 -19.52
CA SER A 48 -16.30 -3.13 -19.34
C SER A 48 -15.98 -2.75 -17.89
N SER A 49 -15.46 -1.54 -17.68
CA SER A 49 -15.14 -1.02 -16.34
C SER A 49 -16.35 -1.05 -15.41
N GLU A 50 -17.52 -0.69 -15.94
CA GLU A 50 -18.81 -0.68 -15.25
C GLU A 50 -19.20 -2.10 -14.84
N ALA A 51 -19.07 -3.06 -15.75
CA ALA A 51 -19.44 -4.45 -15.49
C ALA A 51 -18.50 -5.11 -14.47
N VAL A 52 -17.19 -4.81 -14.52
CA VAL A 52 -16.22 -5.26 -13.51
C VAL A 52 -16.56 -4.68 -12.14
N ARG A 53 -16.86 -3.37 -12.06
CA ARG A 53 -17.25 -2.71 -10.80
C ARG A 53 -18.54 -3.29 -10.24
N LEU A 54 -19.54 -3.55 -11.08
CA LEU A 54 -20.80 -4.17 -10.66
C LEU A 54 -20.59 -5.60 -10.16
N ALA A 55 -19.80 -6.41 -10.86
CA ALA A 55 -19.47 -7.76 -10.43
C ALA A 55 -18.72 -7.78 -9.09
N LEU A 56 -17.72 -6.92 -8.89
CA LEU A 56 -17.03 -6.79 -7.60
C LEU A 56 -17.97 -6.35 -6.48
N HIS A 57 -18.94 -5.47 -6.78
CA HIS A 57 -19.94 -5.07 -5.80
C HIS A 57 -20.88 -6.24 -5.40
N ARG A 58 -21.28 -7.09 -6.34
CA ARG A 58 -22.06 -8.29 -6.05
C ARG A 58 -21.25 -9.29 -5.21
N LEU A 59 -20.01 -9.56 -5.59
CA LEU A 59 -19.10 -10.43 -4.84
C LEU A 59 -18.81 -9.91 -3.42
N GLU A 60 -18.81 -8.59 -3.24
CA GLU A 60 -18.75 -7.96 -1.92
C GLU A 60 -20.01 -8.24 -1.10
N LYS A 61 -21.20 -8.09 -1.69
CA LYS A 61 -22.48 -8.40 -1.01
C LYS A 61 -22.60 -9.87 -0.64
N GLU A 62 -22.02 -10.77 -1.43
CA GLU A 62 -21.92 -12.21 -1.14
C GLU A 62 -20.85 -12.56 -0.09
N GLY A 63 -20.02 -11.60 0.35
CA GLY A 63 -18.91 -11.85 1.27
C GLY A 63 -17.72 -12.59 0.64
N TYR A 64 -17.67 -12.71 -0.69
CA TYR A 64 -16.56 -13.35 -1.39
C TYR A 64 -15.29 -12.48 -1.42
N VAL A 65 -15.49 -11.16 -1.46
CA VAL A 65 -14.46 -10.14 -1.25
C VAL A 65 -14.93 -9.14 -0.21
N GLN A 66 -13.99 -8.44 0.43
CA GLN A 66 -14.29 -7.37 1.37
C GLN A 66 -13.75 -6.05 0.84
N ARG A 67 -14.59 -5.01 0.78
CA ARG A 67 -14.12 -3.68 0.38
C ARG A 67 -13.39 -3.02 1.55
N VAL A 68 -12.13 -2.64 1.34
CA VAL A 68 -11.31 -1.94 2.35
C VAL A 68 -11.23 -0.44 2.10
N ALA A 69 -11.41 -0.02 0.86
CA ALA A 69 -11.54 1.38 0.45
C ALA A 69 -12.32 1.48 -0.86
N GLN A 70 -12.65 2.70 -1.29
CA GLN A 70 -13.23 2.90 -2.61
C GLN A 70 -12.31 2.35 -3.70
N GLY A 71 -12.80 1.37 -4.47
CA GLY A 71 -12.05 0.73 -5.54
C GLY A 71 -10.91 -0.18 -5.07
N ILE A 72 -10.88 -0.57 -3.79
CA ILE A 72 -9.90 -1.48 -3.23
C ILE A 72 -10.63 -2.56 -2.43
N TYR A 73 -10.42 -3.80 -2.80
CA TYR A 73 -11.00 -4.96 -2.15
C TYR A 73 -9.90 -5.87 -1.62
N ALA A 74 -10.22 -6.75 -0.69
CA ALA A 74 -9.33 -7.76 -0.17
C ALA A 74 -10.00 -9.13 -0.29
N ARG A 75 -9.22 -10.16 -0.63
CA ARG A 75 -9.68 -11.54 -0.49
C ARG A 75 -9.70 -11.90 1.01
N PRO A 76 -10.84 -12.27 1.63
CA PRO A 76 -10.93 -12.46 3.07
C PRO A 76 -9.97 -13.53 3.59
N LYS A 77 -9.14 -13.14 4.57
CA LYS A 77 -8.27 -14.03 5.33
C LYS A 77 -8.93 -14.32 6.67
N LYS A 78 -9.29 -15.58 6.93
CA LYS A 78 -9.83 -16.00 8.22
C LYS A 78 -8.68 -16.47 9.12
N SER A 79 -8.54 -15.86 10.28
CA SER A 79 -7.73 -16.33 11.41
C SER A 79 -8.62 -17.15 12.33
N LYS A 80 -8.10 -18.29 12.83
CA LYS A 80 -8.80 -19.11 13.83
C LYS A 80 -9.08 -18.34 15.13
N TYR A 81 -8.26 -17.34 15.46
CA TYR A 81 -8.32 -16.61 16.72
C TYR A 81 -8.97 -15.23 16.59
N ALA A 82 -8.75 -14.54 15.46
CA ALA A 82 -9.16 -13.14 15.27
C ALA A 82 -10.32 -12.96 14.28
N GLY A 83 -10.88 -14.03 13.74
CA GLY A 83 -11.91 -13.93 12.69
C GLY A 83 -11.33 -13.38 11.39
N GLU A 84 -11.99 -12.41 10.76
CA GLU A 84 -11.53 -11.82 9.51
C GLU A 84 -10.37 -10.85 9.75
N VAL A 85 -9.24 -11.10 9.09
CA VAL A 85 -8.05 -10.25 9.15
C VAL A 85 -7.98 -9.43 7.88
N LEU A 86 -8.17 -8.12 8.05
CA LEU A 86 -8.04 -7.13 7.00
C LEU A 86 -6.58 -6.67 6.83
N PRO A 87 -6.16 -6.32 5.60
CA PRO A 87 -4.90 -5.63 5.38
C PRO A 87 -4.82 -4.32 6.17
N THR A 88 -3.62 -4.03 6.66
CA THR A 88 -3.26 -2.79 7.35
C THR A 88 -3.27 -1.60 6.39
N ALA A 89 -3.31 -0.38 6.92
CA ALA A 89 -3.25 0.84 6.11
C ALA A 89 -1.91 0.93 5.36
N GLU A 90 -0.85 0.43 5.97
CA GLU A 90 0.51 0.34 5.44
C GLU A 90 0.56 -0.63 4.24
N GLU A 91 -0.02 -1.83 4.37
CA GLU A 91 -0.13 -2.79 3.25
C GLU A 91 -0.97 -2.22 2.09
N ILE A 92 -2.05 -1.51 2.41
CA ILE A 92 -2.89 -0.85 1.39
C ILE A 92 -2.10 0.26 0.68
N ALA A 93 -1.34 1.08 1.41
CA ALA A 93 -0.50 2.12 0.82
C ALA A 93 0.54 1.52 -0.14
N MET A 94 1.20 0.44 0.25
CA MET A 94 2.19 -0.25 -0.59
C MET A 94 1.56 -0.89 -1.83
N ALA A 95 0.37 -1.47 -1.71
CA ALA A 95 -0.35 -2.01 -2.86
C ALA A 95 -0.79 -0.91 -3.84
N ILE A 96 -1.23 0.24 -3.32
CA ILE A 96 -1.53 1.43 -4.14
C ILE A 96 -0.26 1.89 -4.87
N ALA A 97 0.88 1.98 -4.18
CA ALA A 97 2.15 2.39 -4.76
C ALA A 97 2.55 1.49 -5.93
N LYS A 98 2.44 0.18 -5.74
CA LYS A 98 2.74 -0.82 -6.77
C LYS A 98 1.81 -0.72 -7.97
N ARG A 99 0.50 -0.57 -7.74
CA ARG A 99 -0.50 -0.45 -8.80
C ARG A 99 -0.27 0.80 -9.66
N ASP A 100 -0.07 1.93 -9.00
CA ASP A 100 0.10 3.22 -9.68
C ASP A 100 1.52 3.45 -10.19
N LYS A 101 2.47 2.57 -9.84
CA LYS A 101 3.90 2.69 -10.13
C LYS A 101 4.49 4.01 -9.59
N ILE A 102 4.09 4.37 -8.37
CA ILE A 102 4.52 5.60 -7.70
C ILE A 102 5.42 5.27 -6.51
N ARG A 103 6.27 6.23 -6.14
CA ARG A 103 7.09 6.13 -4.92
C ARG A 103 6.33 6.71 -3.74
N LEU A 104 6.49 6.09 -2.58
CA LEU A 104 5.97 6.57 -1.30
C LEU A 104 7.11 6.70 -0.29
N VAL A 105 7.14 7.82 0.42
CA VAL A 105 8.02 8.02 1.59
C VAL A 105 7.16 8.47 2.78
N PRO A 106 7.12 7.70 3.88
CA PRO A 106 6.44 8.12 5.11
C PRO A 106 6.90 9.49 5.61
N THR A 107 5.99 10.31 6.11
CA THR A 107 6.33 11.64 6.63
C THR A 107 5.44 12.03 7.82
N GLY A 108 5.81 13.12 8.49
CA GLY A 108 5.15 13.62 9.69
C GLY A 108 5.12 12.61 10.84
N ALA A 109 4.03 12.61 11.61
CA ALA A 109 3.83 11.68 12.73
C ALA A 109 4.03 10.19 12.36
N TYR A 110 3.78 9.80 11.10
CA TYR A 110 4.02 8.43 10.68
C TYR A 110 5.51 8.10 10.58
N ALA A 111 6.36 9.03 10.13
CA ALA A 111 7.82 8.82 10.13
C ALA A 111 8.36 8.67 11.56
N LEU A 112 7.85 9.48 12.50
CA LEU A 112 8.22 9.37 13.93
C LEU A 112 7.83 8.01 14.52
N SER A 113 6.58 7.59 14.29
CA SER A 113 6.08 6.30 14.78
C SER A 113 6.82 5.11 14.15
N ALA A 114 7.14 5.18 12.85
CA ALA A 114 7.87 4.13 12.14
C ALA A 114 9.32 3.95 12.65
N LEU A 115 9.93 5.00 13.19
CA LEU A 115 11.27 4.95 13.81
C LEU A 115 11.22 4.64 15.32
N GLY A 116 10.02 4.51 15.92
CA GLY A 116 9.88 4.36 17.36
C GLY A 116 10.23 5.62 18.17
N LEU A 117 10.28 6.78 17.52
CA LEU A 117 10.45 8.10 18.17
C LEU A 117 9.14 8.59 18.80
N SER A 118 8.01 8.00 18.39
CA SER A 118 6.70 8.23 19.02
C SER A 118 5.95 6.91 19.19
N THR A 119 5.28 6.76 20.32
CA THR A 119 4.37 5.64 20.61
C THR A 119 2.95 5.90 20.09
N GLN A 120 2.66 7.12 19.63
CA GLN A 120 1.35 7.47 19.13
C GLN A 120 1.08 6.74 17.81
N VAL A 121 -0.05 6.02 17.75
CA VAL A 121 -0.50 5.36 16.52
C VAL A 121 -1.26 6.38 15.65
N PRO A 122 -0.73 6.79 14.49
CA PRO A 122 -1.35 7.83 13.68
C PRO A 122 -2.66 7.33 13.02
N MET A 123 -3.74 8.10 13.24
CA MET A 123 -5.02 7.91 12.54
C MET A 123 -4.94 8.28 11.05
N LYS A 124 -3.96 9.12 10.68
CA LYS A 124 -3.70 9.54 9.30
C LYS A 124 -2.25 9.22 8.94
N LEU A 125 -2.05 8.24 8.06
CA LEU A 125 -0.75 7.95 7.48
C LEU A 125 -0.49 8.93 6.34
N VAL A 126 0.57 9.72 6.44
CA VAL A 126 0.94 10.69 5.41
C VAL A 126 2.17 10.17 4.67
N PHE A 127 2.09 10.16 3.34
CA PHE A 127 3.20 9.80 2.46
C PHE A 127 3.49 10.93 1.48
N LEU A 128 4.76 11.24 1.27
CA LEU A 128 5.21 11.98 0.11
C LEU A 128 5.22 11.07 -1.11
N THR A 129 4.82 11.58 -2.27
CA THR A 129 4.76 10.81 -3.51
C THR A 129 5.00 11.66 -4.76
N ASP A 130 5.41 11.03 -5.85
CA ASP A 130 5.40 11.58 -7.20
C ASP A 130 4.08 11.30 -7.95
N GLY A 131 3.17 10.55 -7.34
CA GLY A 131 1.83 10.28 -7.84
C GLY A 131 0.82 11.41 -7.66
N ALA A 132 -0.42 11.13 -8.06
CA ALA A 132 -1.54 12.04 -7.88
C ALA A 132 -1.88 12.22 -6.38
N PRO A 133 -1.97 13.47 -5.87
CA PRO A 133 -2.32 13.70 -4.48
C PRO A 133 -3.79 13.34 -4.24
N ARG A 134 -4.06 12.61 -3.16
CA ARG A 134 -5.41 12.19 -2.77
C ARG A 134 -5.42 11.65 -1.34
N GLU A 135 -6.61 11.50 -0.77
CA GLU A 135 -6.84 10.88 0.53
C GLU A 135 -7.71 9.64 0.38
N ILE A 136 -7.27 8.52 0.96
CA ILE A 136 -7.98 7.24 0.97
C ILE A 136 -8.47 7.00 2.39
N LYS A 137 -9.79 6.89 2.57
CA LYS A 137 -10.41 6.59 3.87
C LYS A 137 -10.48 5.09 4.08
N LEU A 138 -10.05 4.63 5.25
CA LEU A 138 -9.98 3.23 5.69
C LEU A 138 -10.71 3.09 7.04
N GLY A 139 -12.04 3.12 7.01
CA GLY A 139 -12.84 3.20 8.22
C GLY A 139 -12.50 4.44 9.04
N LYS A 140 -11.94 4.25 10.25
CA LYS A 140 -11.50 5.34 11.13
C LYS A 140 -10.12 5.91 10.77
N ARG A 141 -9.26 5.14 10.06
CA ARG A 141 -7.93 5.60 9.62
C ARG A 141 -7.98 6.16 8.20
N SER A 142 -6.93 6.87 7.79
CA SER A 142 -6.79 7.40 6.43
C SER A 142 -5.34 7.35 5.95
N ILE A 143 -5.16 7.28 4.63
CA ILE A 143 -3.88 7.45 3.94
C ILE A 143 -3.95 8.75 3.14
N LYS A 144 -3.04 9.68 3.37
CA LYS A 144 -2.91 10.93 2.61
C LYS A 144 -1.64 10.91 1.77
N LEU A 145 -1.82 10.95 0.46
CA LEU A 145 -0.74 11.09 -0.51
C LEU A 145 -0.52 12.57 -0.81
N LYS A 146 0.65 13.09 -0.43
CA LYS A 146 1.08 14.46 -0.70
C LYS A 146 2.08 14.46 -1.84
N LYS A 147 1.75 15.17 -2.93
CA LYS A 147 2.69 15.34 -4.05
C LYS A 147 3.93 16.09 -3.58
N THR A 148 5.10 15.67 -4.03
CA THR A 148 6.38 16.32 -3.75
C THR A 148 7.29 16.36 -4.98
N THR A 149 8.42 17.04 -4.88
CA THR A 149 9.47 17.05 -5.90
C THR A 149 10.29 15.75 -5.87
N PRO A 150 10.82 15.27 -7.00
CA PRO A 150 11.63 14.04 -7.06
C PRO A 150 12.77 13.98 -6.04
N LYS A 151 13.42 15.12 -5.74
CA LYS A 151 14.49 15.23 -4.73
C LYS A 151 14.10 14.66 -3.36
N ASN A 152 12.86 14.86 -2.92
CA ASN A 152 12.37 14.39 -1.62
C ASN A 152 12.06 12.88 -1.60
N LEU A 153 12.18 12.20 -2.75
CA LEU A 153 11.95 10.77 -2.94
C LEU A 153 13.22 10.05 -3.42
N SER A 154 14.36 10.75 -3.44
CA SER A 154 15.63 10.22 -3.96
C SER A 154 16.40 9.39 -2.94
N ALA A 155 16.07 9.52 -1.64
CA ALA A 155 16.75 8.77 -0.59
C ALA A 155 16.58 7.25 -0.79
N LYS A 156 17.69 6.52 -0.74
CA LYS A 156 17.77 5.09 -1.06
C LYS A 156 17.68 4.21 0.17
N GLY A 157 18.28 4.60 1.29
CA GLY A 157 18.28 3.80 2.50
C GLY A 157 16.89 3.73 3.13
N GLY A 158 16.57 2.59 3.75
CA GLY A 158 15.25 2.35 4.34
C GLY A 158 15.02 3.14 5.63
N ILE A 159 16.06 3.27 6.45
CA ILE A 159 16.12 3.98 7.71
C ILE A 159 16.45 5.46 7.48
N SER A 160 17.51 5.76 6.72
CA SER A 160 17.96 7.13 6.43
C SER A 160 16.85 8.00 5.83
N ARG A 161 16.05 7.46 4.89
CA ARG A 161 14.90 8.19 4.32
C ARG A 161 13.87 8.55 5.39
N LEU A 162 13.63 7.68 6.36
CA LEU A 162 12.67 7.92 7.45
C LEU A 162 13.23 8.93 8.43
N VAL A 163 14.52 8.83 8.77
CA VAL A 163 15.22 9.76 9.66
C VAL A 163 15.16 11.18 9.11
N ILE A 164 15.41 11.37 7.80
CA ILE A 164 15.28 12.69 7.16
C ILE A 164 13.86 13.26 7.35
N GLN A 165 12.82 12.44 7.22
CA GLN A 165 11.43 12.89 7.35
C GLN A 165 11.01 13.13 8.80
N ALA A 166 11.49 12.30 9.72
CA ALA A 166 11.28 12.46 11.15
C ALA A 166 11.94 13.75 11.66
N LEU A 167 13.20 13.99 11.29
CA LEU A 167 13.90 15.23 11.64
C LEU A 167 13.21 16.46 11.05
N ARG A 168 12.68 16.39 9.82
CA ARG A 168 11.86 17.49 9.27
C ARG A 168 10.60 17.78 10.09
N GLU A 169 9.96 16.75 10.66
CA GLU A 169 8.78 16.90 11.50
C GLU A 169 9.13 17.47 12.89
N ILE A 170 10.21 16.95 13.50
CA ILE A 170 10.72 17.44 14.80
C ILE A 170 11.18 18.90 14.64
N GLY A 171 11.97 19.20 13.62
CA GLY A 171 12.56 20.53 13.42
C GLY A 171 13.82 20.74 14.26
N LYS A 172 14.68 21.66 13.79
CA LYS A 172 16.05 21.85 14.28
C LYS A 172 16.14 22.11 15.79
N ASP A 173 15.22 22.90 16.34
CA ASP A 173 15.31 23.40 17.72
C ASP A 173 14.53 22.56 18.75
N ARG A 174 13.96 21.42 18.32
CA ARG A 174 13.12 20.56 19.18
C ARG A 174 13.64 19.13 19.34
N LEU A 175 14.77 18.80 18.71
CA LEU A 175 15.37 17.47 18.82
C LEU A 175 15.95 17.27 20.23
N THR A 176 15.50 16.22 20.92
CA THR A 176 16.02 15.85 22.24
C THR A 176 17.23 14.93 22.12
N GLU A 177 18.06 14.88 23.16
CA GLU A 177 19.23 13.99 23.22
C GLU A 177 18.83 12.50 23.13
N GLU A 178 17.69 12.12 23.71
CA GLU A 178 17.18 10.75 23.65
C GLU A 178 16.75 10.37 22.23
N GLU A 179 16.04 11.26 21.53
CA GLU A 179 15.65 11.05 20.13
C GLU A 179 16.88 10.99 19.22
N GLU A 180 17.86 11.88 19.43
CA GLU A 180 19.11 11.86 18.67
C GLU A 180 19.84 10.52 18.88
N ALA A 181 20.04 10.08 20.12
CA ALA A 181 20.68 8.80 20.42
C ALA A 181 19.97 7.60 19.76
N LYS A 182 18.63 7.58 19.76
CA LYS A 182 17.84 6.57 19.04
C LYS A 182 18.07 6.63 17.53
N ILE A 183 18.05 7.83 16.95
CA ILE A 183 18.34 8.03 15.52
C ILE A 183 19.74 7.51 15.19
N MET A 184 20.75 7.81 16.00
CA MET A 184 22.12 7.31 15.80
C MET A 184 22.17 5.78 15.78
N ALA A 185 21.53 5.14 16.76
CA ALA A 185 21.47 3.68 16.85
C ALA A 185 20.75 3.02 15.67
N LEU A 186 19.78 3.71 15.06
CA LEU A 186 19.08 3.25 13.86
C LEU A 186 19.94 3.43 12.61
N LEU A 187 20.56 4.60 12.42
CA LEU A 187 21.41 4.88 11.25
C LEU A 187 22.61 3.95 11.17
N LYS A 188 23.18 3.52 12.30
CA LYS A 188 24.26 2.50 12.34
C LYS A 188 23.88 1.13 11.77
N LYS A 189 22.58 0.87 11.57
CA LYS A 189 22.07 -0.39 10.97
C LYS A 189 21.76 -0.25 9.48
N GLU A 190 21.92 0.94 8.91
CA GLU A 190 21.70 1.19 7.49
C GLU A 190 22.90 0.71 6.67
N ASP A 191 22.67 0.42 5.38
CA ASP A 191 23.77 0.26 4.44
C ASP A 191 24.58 1.56 4.34
N GLN A 192 25.91 1.45 4.48
CA GLN A 192 26.79 2.61 4.53
C GLN A 192 26.77 3.43 3.22
N LYS A 193 26.61 2.79 2.06
CA LYS A 193 26.58 3.50 0.77
C LYS A 193 25.28 4.28 0.61
N ASP A 194 24.16 3.67 0.99
CA ASP A 194 22.86 4.33 0.99
C ASP A 194 22.83 5.49 2.00
N LEU A 195 23.40 5.30 3.19
CA LEU A 195 23.51 6.35 4.21
C LEU A 195 24.30 7.57 3.70
N LEU A 196 25.51 7.35 3.17
CA LEU A 196 26.35 8.42 2.61
C LEU A 196 25.62 9.19 1.49
N HIS A 197 24.97 8.46 0.57
CA HIS A 197 24.18 9.06 -0.49
C HIS A 197 23.04 9.93 0.05
N ASP A 198 22.32 9.44 1.07
CA ASP A 198 21.15 10.10 1.60
C ASP A 198 21.48 11.33 2.46
N ILE A 199 22.65 11.34 3.11
CA ILE A 199 23.20 12.51 3.79
C ILE A 199 23.31 13.67 2.80
N GLU A 200 23.95 13.48 1.64
CA GLU A 200 24.13 14.54 0.63
C GLU A 200 22.80 15.17 0.15
N LEU A 201 21.70 14.40 0.19
CA LEU A 201 20.36 14.86 -0.21
C LEU A 201 19.64 15.66 0.88
N ALA A 202 20.03 15.51 2.14
CA ALA A 202 19.36 16.10 3.29
C ALA A 202 19.66 17.60 3.45
N PRO A 203 18.81 18.38 4.16
CA PRO A 203 19.16 19.73 4.59
C PRO A 203 20.42 19.75 5.46
N VAL A 204 21.22 20.82 5.37
CA VAL A 204 22.52 20.96 6.07
C VAL A 204 22.47 20.62 7.56
N TRP A 205 21.41 21.00 8.27
CA TRP A 205 21.32 20.71 9.71
C TRP A 205 21.03 19.22 9.98
N ILE A 206 20.32 18.53 9.09
CA ILE A 206 20.06 17.08 9.17
C ILE A 206 21.34 16.31 8.81
N GLN A 207 22.10 16.79 7.81
CA GLN A 207 23.40 16.23 7.45
C GLN A 207 24.29 16.09 8.67
N LYS A 208 24.48 17.20 9.40
CA LYS A 208 25.30 17.24 10.62
C LYS A 208 24.87 16.25 11.70
N ILE A 209 23.59 15.92 11.80
CA ILE A 209 23.11 14.91 12.76
C ILE A 209 23.40 13.51 12.23
N MET A 210 23.10 13.25 10.96
CA MET A 210 23.32 11.94 10.36
C MET A 210 24.82 11.59 10.25
N GLU A 211 25.69 12.55 9.97
CA GLU A 211 27.15 12.37 9.86
C GLU A 211 27.78 11.83 11.15
N LYS A 212 27.25 12.21 12.33
CA LYS A 212 27.70 11.67 13.63
C LYS A 212 27.56 10.14 13.71
N SER A 213 26.82 9.50 12.80
CA SER A 213 26.60 8.05 12.79
C SER A 213 27.67 7.31 12.00
N LEU A 214 28.42 8.05 11.17
CA LEU A 214 29.55 7.57 10.39
C LEU A 214 30.84 7.53 11.22
N ASP A 215 30.93 8.39 12.23
CA ASP A 215 32.08 8.43 13.13
C ASP A 215 32.07 7.17 14.01
N ASN A 216 33.01 6.28 13.70
CA ASN A 216 33.25 5.05 14.44
C ASN A 216 33.52 5.37 15.91
N GLY A 217 32.65 4.87 16.79
CA GLY A 217 33.09 4.38 18.09
C GLY A 217 33.67 3.00 17.90
#